data_AF-A0A7S4JPA8-F1
#
_entry.id   AF-A0A7S4JPA8-F1
#
_cell.length_a   1.000
_cell.length_b   1.000
_cell.length_c   1.000
_cell.angle_alpha   90.00
_cell.angle_beta   90.00
_cell.angle_gamma   90.00
#
_symmetry.space_group_name_H-M   'P 1'
#
loop_
_entity.id
_entity.type
_entity.pdbx_description
1 polymer ?
#
loop_
_entity_poly.entity_id
_entity_poly.type
_entity_poly.pdbx_seq_one_letter_code
_entity_poly.pdbx_strand_id
1 'polypeptide(L)'
;GIPVFQFVLGNIVDMVFQNTVGSGGRAFYHSWHLHGHEVYVVGEGTGTFTEADKASFNYVNPLLRDTFSVWNLGWTAIRFKTNNTGVWPFHCTHIHGVQGMGFNAITSPDKLSAPPPGLKSCTMTTVDPDDAQVCMSETEYNEISSRGDKSDTIDSGDTVAKEKTSEPPISPASCCAMSLGTNLAMMFAAFFIIFV
;
A
#
# COMPACT_ATOMS: atom_id res chain seq x y z
N GLY A 1 7.55 1.60 6.53
CA GLY A 1 7.34 1.82 5.08
C GLY A 1 5.93 1.41 4.70
N ILE A 2 5.42 1.91 3.57
CA ILE A 2 4.11 1.48 3.03
C ILE A 2 4.24 0.00 2.59
N PRO A 3 3.32 -0.90 3.00
CA PRO A 3 3.40 -2.31 2.62
C PRO A 3 3.35 -2.52 1.10
N VAL A 4 3.98 -3.61 0.65
CA VAL A 4 4.03 -4.01 -0.75
C VAL A 4 3.60 -5.46 -0.87
N PHE A 5 2.62 -5.73 -1.74
CA PHE A 5 2.20 -7.08 -2.08
C PHE A 5 2.53 -7.34 -3.55
N GLN A 6 3.24 -8.43 -3.82
CA GLN A 6 3.61 -8.82 -5.18
C GLN A 6 2.67 -9.90 -5.70
N PHE A 7 2.22 -9.74 -6.95
CA PHE A 7 1.34 -10.64 -7.64
C PHE A 7 1.94 -11.06 -8.99
N VAL A 8 1.59 -12.26 -9.42
CA VAL A 8 1.95 -12.78 -10.74
C VAL A 8 0.85 -12.43 -11.74
N LEU A 9 1.23 -11.83 -12.88
CA LEU A 9 0.31 -11.47 -13.96
C LEU A 9 -0.60 -12.65 -14.35
N GLY A 10 -1.89 -12.39 -14.43
CA GLY A 10 -2.94 -13.32 -14.85
C GLY A 10 -3.65 -14.05 -13.70
N ASN A 11 -3.19 -13.87 -12.45
CA ASN A 11 -3.79 -14.51 -11.28
C ASN A 11 -5.13 -13.88 -10.91
N ILE A 12 -6.02 -14.68 -10.33
CA ILE A 12 -7.23 -14.21 -9.66
C ILE A 12 -6.90 -14.10 -8.18
N VAL A 13 -7.13 -12.91 -7.61
CA VAL A 13 -6.84 -12.60 -6.21
C VAL A 13 -8.14 -12.30 -5.51
N ASP A 14 -8.39 -13.03 -4.41
CA ASP A 14 -9.42 -12.70 -3.44
C ASP A 14 -8.79 -12.03 -2.23
N MET A 15 -9.41 -10.95 -1.78
CA MET A 15 -8.92 -10.16 -0.66
C MET A 15 -10.10 -9.71 0.20
N VAL A 16 -10.00 -9.97 1.50
CA VAL A 16 -10.98 -9.49 2.47
C VAL A 16 -10.41 -8.29 3.22
N PHE A 17 -11.21 -7.24 3.23
CA PHE A 17 -10.96 -6.01 3.93
C PHE A 17 -11.74 -6.02 5.23
N GLN A 18 -11.07 -6.16 6.39
CA GLN A 18 -11.68 -6.14 7.72
C GLN A 18 -11.49 -4.79 8.41
N ASN A 19 -12.59 -4.08 8.67
CA ASN A 19 -12.59 -2.84 9.47
C ASN A 19 -12.69 -3.13 10.97
N THR A 20 -11.93 -2.40 11.78
CA THR A 20 -11.84 -2.57 13.23
C THR A 20 -11.84 -1.23 13.95
N VAL A 21 -11.72 -1.25 15.27
CA VAL A 21 -11.66 -0.03 16.07
C VAL A 21 -10.30 0.64 15.90
N GLY A 22 -10.29 1.92 15.51
CA GLY A 22 -9.08 2.72 15.41
C GLY A 22 -8.57 3.23 16.76
N SER A 23 -7.46 3.97 16.73
CA SER A 23 -6.79 4.50 17.93
C SER A 23 -7.66 5.41 18.80
N GLY A 24 -8.72 6.01 18.25
CA GLY A 24 -9.70 6.82 18.97
C GLY A 24 -10.83 6.03 19.64
N GLY A 25 -10.77 4.69 19.69
CA GLY A 25 -11.82 3.86 20.27
C GLY A 25 -13.11 3.82 19.46
N ARG A 26 -13.05 4.27 18.19
CA ARG A 26 -14.19 4.30 17.25
C ARG A 26 -13.80 3.65 15.93
N ALA A 27 -14.78 3.05 15.27
CA ALA A 27 -14.66 2.60 13.89
C ALA A 27 -15.33 3.64 12.97
N PHE A 28 -14.68 3.93 11.85
CA PHE A 28 -15.20 4.80 10.80
C PHE A 28 -15.32 4.01 9.50
N TYR A 29 -16.14 4.48 8.58
CA TYR A 29 -16.24 3.84 7.28
C TYR A 29 -15.02 4.24 6.45
N HIS A 30 -14.54 3.31 5.63
CA HIS A 30 -13.39 3.55 4.76
C HIS A 30 -13.75 3.20 3.33
N SER A 31 -13.65 4.17 2.42
CA SER A 31 -13.65 3.93 0.99
C SER A 31 -12.24 3.58 0.54
N TRP A 32 -12.10 2.44 -0.12
CA TRP A 32 -10.86 1.88 -0.63
C TRP A 32 -10.87 1.91 -2.15
N HIS A 33 -9.76 2.32 -2.74
CA HIS A 33 -9.60 2.45 -4.18
C HIS A 33 -8.33 1.72 -4.63
N LEU A 34 -8.46 0.88 -5.66
CA LEU A 34 -7.34 0.18 -6.29
C LEU A 34 -7.05 0.83 -7.64
N HIS A 35 -5.82 1.28 -7.82
CA HIS A 35 -5.37 1.80 -9.11
C HIS A 35 -5.19 0.67 -10.14
N GLY A 36 -5.35 1.01 -11.42
CA GLY A 36 -5.02 0.13 -12.56
C GLY A 36 -5.92 -1.10 -12.74
N HIS A 37 -6.94 -1.28 -11.89
CA HIS A 37 -7.84 -2.42 -11.91
C HIS A 37 -9.28 -2.00 -11.55
N GLU A 38 -10.24 -2.76 -12.05
CA GLU A 38 -11.57 -2.85 -11.46
C GLU A 38 -11.62 -4.11 -10.58
N VAL A 39 -12.40 -4.05 -9.50
CA VAL A 39 -12.62 -5.14 -8.55
C VAL A 39 -14.08 -5.56 -8.54
N TYR A 40 -14.31 -6.86 -8.41
CA TYR A 40 -15.63 -7.41 -8.11
C TYR A 40 -15.83 -7.43 -6.61
N VAL A 41 -16.85 -6.75 -6.10
CA VAL A 41 -17.28 -6.89 -4.71
C VAL A 41 -18.11 -8.16 -4.60
N VAL A 42 -17.55 -9.19 -3.98
CA VAL A 42 -18.14 -10.54 -3.94
C VAL A 42 -18.88 -10.82 -2.63
N GLY A 43 -18.58 -10.08 -1.56
CA GLY A 43 -19.29 -10.22 -0.29
C GLY A 43 -19.06 -9.03 0.63
N GLU A 44 -20.00 -8.79 1.52
CA GLU A 44 -19.92 -7.79 2.58
C GLU A 44 -20.60 -8.36 3.83
N GLY A 45 -20.13 -7.98 5.02
CA GLY A 45 -20.71 -8.43 6.26
C GLY A 45 -20.37 -7.55 7.45
N THR A 46 -21.02 -7.81 8.57
CA THR A 46 -20.75 -7.17 9.85
C THR A 46 -19.92 -8.11 10.74
N GLY A 47 -19.27 -7.55 11.75
CA GLY A 47 -18.40 -8.30 12.66
C GLY A 47 -17.05 -8.65 12.03
N THR A 48 -16.46 -9.73 12.55
CA THR A 48 -15.18 -10.24 12.08
C THR A 48 -15.41 -11.33 11.03
N PHE A 49 -14.76 -11.18 9.88
CA PHE A 49 -14.78 -12.17 8.81
C PHE A 49 -14.30 -13.54 9.32
N THR A 50 -14.98 -14.59 8.87
CA THR A 50 -14.61 -15.99 9.07
C THR A 50 -14.66 -16.74 7.75
N GLU A 51 -13.95 -17.86 7.65
CA GLU A 51 -13.97 -18.71 6.46
C GLU A 51 -15.38 -19.22 6.10
N ALA A 52 -16.30 -19.32 7.07
CA ALA A 52 -17.69 -19.70 6.84
C ALA A 52 -18.45 -18.66 6.01
N ASP A 53 -18.06 -17.38 6.09
CA ASP A 53 -18.70 -16.28 5.36
C ASP A 53 -18.48 -16.39 3.85
N LYS A 54 -17.47 -17.13 3.39
CA LYS A 54 -17.24 -17.42 1.95
C LYS A 54 -18.45 -18.08 1.28
N ALA A 55 -19.27 -18.80 2.05
CA ALA A 55 -20.50 -19.42 1.54
C ALA A 55 -21.54 -18.37 1.07
N SER A 56 -21.42 -17.11 1.52
CA SER A 56 -22.30 -16.01 1.13
C SER A 56 -21.82 -15.24 -0.12
N PHE A 57 -20.64 -15.56 -0.66
CA PHE A 57 -20.05 -14.78 -1.75
C PHE A 57 -20.86 -14.93 -3.05
N ASN A 58 -21.18 -13.80 -3.68
CA ASN A 58 -21.84 -13.73 -4.98
C ASN A 58 -20.81 -13.78 -6.11
N TYR A 59 -20.70 -14.92 -6.77
CA TYR A 59 -19.87 -15.10 -7.97
C TYR A 59 -20.64 -15.12 -9.29
N VAL A 60 -21.97 -14.96 -9.25
CA VAL A 60 -22.82 -15.03 -10.45
C VAL A 60 -22.91 -13.67 -11.14
N ASN A 61 -23.09 -12.60 -10.36
CA ASN A 61 -23.13 -11.24 -10.87
C ASN A 61 -22.72 -10.21 -9.78
N PRO A 62 -21.45 -10.19 -9.37
CA PRO A 62 -20.96 -9.22 -8.39
C PRO A 62 -20.85 -7.80 -8.98
N LEU A 63 -20.87 -6.80 -8.09
CA LEU A 63 -20.66 -5.40 -8.48
C LEU A 63 -19.21 -5.19 -8.93
N LEU A 64 -19.00 -4.65 -10.14
CA LEU A 64 -17.68 -4.33 -10.70
C LEU A 64 -17.41 -2.82 -10.56
N ARG A 65 -16.38 -2.44 -9.81
CA ARG A 65 -16.01 -1.03 -9.52
C ARG A 65 -14.51 -0.90 -9.22
N ASP A 66 -13.92 0.28 -9.29
CA ASP A 66 -12.54 0.53 -8.80
C ASP A 66 -12.46 0.90 -7.31
N THR A 67 -13.59 1.32 -6.73
CA THR A 67 -13.70 1.83 -5.36
C THR A 67 -14.83 1.14 -4.62
N PHE A 68 -14.60 0.76 -3.37
CA PHE A 68 -15.60 0.13 -2.50
C PHE A 68 -15.49 0.60 -1.05
N SER A 69 -16.56 0.37 -0.29
CA SER A 69 -16.62 0.77 1.11
C SER A 69 -16.43 -0.44 2.00
N VAL A 70 -15.80 -0.22 3.16
CA VAL A 70 -15.81 -1.16 4.28
C VAL A 70 -16.49 -0.45 5.43
N TRP A 71 -17.67 -0.94 5.80
CA TRP A 71 -18.50 -0.33 6.83
C TRP A 71 -17.91 -0.53 8.24
N ASN A 72 -18.40 0.26 9.20
CA ASN A 72 -17.93 0.24 10.58
C ASN A 72 -18.05 -1.18 11.15
N LEU A 73 -16.95 -1.70 11.72
CA LEU A 73 -16.92 -3.03 12.34
C LEU A 73 -17.44 -4.14 11.42
N GLY A 74 -17.21 -4.01 10.12
CA GLY A 74 -17.59 -5.00 9.12
C GLY A 74 -16.43 -5.37 8.22
N TRP A 75 -16.74 -6.13 7.18
CA TRP A 75 -15.79 -6.57 6.19
C TRP A 75 -16.36 -6.49 4.78
N THR A 76 -15.47 -6.35 3.80
CA THR A 76 -15.80 -6.38 2.37
C THR A 76 -14.81 -7.29 1.67
N ALA A 77 -15.31 -8.29 0.97
CA ALA A 77 -14.52 -9.22 0.16
C ALA A 77 -14.55 -8.78 -1.30
N ILE A 78 -13.37 -8.69 -1.90
CA ILE A 78 -13.20 -8.36 -3.31
C ILE A 78 -12.47 -9.47 -4.06
N ARG A 79 -12.73 -9.55 -5.36
CA ARG A 79 -12.01 -10.38 -6.32
C ARG A 79 -11.53 -9.52 -7.47
N PHE A 80 -10.27 -9.65 -7.86
CA PHE A 80 -9.76 -8.99 -9.06
C PHE A 80 -8.77 -9.87 -9.82
N LYS A 81 -8.59 -9.58 -11.10
CA LYS A 81 -7.59 -10.25 -11.93
C LYS A 81 -6.39 -9.34 -12.07
N THR A 82 -5.20 -9.86 -11.80
CA THR A 82 -3.93 -9.16 -11.97
C THR A 82 -3.52 -9.14 -13.44
N ASN A 83 -4.32 -8.49 -14.29
CA ASN A 83 -4.10 -8.45 -15.75
C ASN A 83 -3.34 -7.19 -16.21
N ASN A 84 -2.88 -6.36 -15.28
CA ASN A 84 -2.19 -5.12 -15.58
C ASN A 84 -0.84 -5.05 -14.84
N THR A 85 0.26 -5.19 -15.60
CA THR A 85 1.62 -5.09 -15.06
C THR A 85 1.89 -3.68 -14.56
N GLY A 86 2.36 -3.53 -13.32
CA GLY A 86 2.60 -2.20 -12.75
C GLY A 86 2.75 -2.19 -11.24
N VAL A 87 2.90 -0.97 -10.71
CA VAL A 87 2.83 -0.68 -9.28
C VAL A 87 1.55 0.12 -9.06
N TRP A 88 0.62 -0.46 -8.30
CA TRP A 88 -0.73 0.06 -8.16
C TRP A 88 -1.02 0.38 -6.70
N PRO A 89 -1.12 1.66 -6.34
CA PRO A 89 -1.57 2.04 -5.01
C PRO A 89 -2.96 1.47 -4.73
N PHE A 90 -3.14 0.96 -3.51
CA PHE A 90 -4.42 0.51 -3.00
C PHE A 90 -4.61 1.12 -1.61
N HIS A 91 -5.48 2.12 -1.52
CA HIS A 91 -5.51 2.99 -0.34
C HIS A 91 -6.91 3.48 -0.02
N CYS A 92 -7.06 4.01 1.20
CA CYS A 92 -8.25 4.75 1.56
C CYS A 92 -8.28 6.09 0.80
N THR A 93 -9.44 6.47 0.26
CA THR A 93 -9.60 7.73 -0.49
C THR A 93 -9.86 8.95 0.39
N HIS A 94 -9.94 8.76 1.71
CA HIS A 94 -10.02 9.86 2.68
C HIS A 94 -8.62 10.32 3.13
N ILE A 95 -8.59 11.27 4.07
CA ILE A 95 -7.37 11.73 4.75
C ILE A 95 -6.55 10.57 5.35
N HIS A 96 -7.18 9.44 5.64
CA HIS A 96 -6.48 8.25 6.12
C HIS A 96 -5.42 7.74 5.12
N GLY A 97 -5.60 7.96 3.81
CA GLY A 97 -4.61 7.62 2.79
C GLY A 97 -3.28 8.35 3.00
N VAL A 98 -3.32 9.66 3.30
CA VAL A 98 -2.10 10.43 3.61
C VAL A 98 -1.52 10.10 4.98
N GLN A 99 -2.33 9.52 5.87
CA GLN A 99 -1.88 8.97 7.16
C GLN A 99 -1.30 7.55 7.03
N GLY A 100 -1.17 7.02 5.81
CA GLY A 100 -0.54 5.73 5.54
C GLY A 100 -1.50 4.55 5.46
N MET A 101 -2.82 4.78 5.40
CA MET A 101 -3.81 3.71 5.22
C MET A 101 -3.86 3.26 3.75
N GLY A 102 -2.92 2.40 3.38
CA GLY A 102 -2.83 1.80 2.07
C GLY A 102 -1.59 0.94 1.90
N PHE A 103 -1.47 0.33 0.72
CA PHE A 103 -0.33 -0.47 0.30
C PHE A 103 -0.13 -0.35 -1.21
N ASN A 104 0.98 -0.88 -1.72
CA ASN A 104 1.21 -0.99 -3.16
C ASN A 104 1.06 -2.44 -3.62
N ALA A 105 0.19 -2.67 -4.61
CA ALA A 105 0.06 -3.92 -5.33
C ALA A 105 0.99 -3.90 -6.56
N ILE A 106 2.03 -4.73 -6.56
CA ILE A 106 2.97 -4.84 -7.67
C ILE A 106 2.64 -6.10 -8.48
N THR A 107 2.40 -5.96 -9.78
CA THR A 107 2.12 -7.09 -10.67
C THR A 107 3.24 -7.29 -11.67
N SER A 108 3.93 -8.44 -11.59
CA SER A 108 5.02 -8.86 -12.49
C SER A 108 5.97 -7.72 -12.92
N PRO A 109 6.70 -7.09 -11.99
CA PRO A 109 7.54 -5.93 -12.30
C PRO A 109 8.63 -6.23 -13.34
N ASP A 110 9.02 -7.51 -13.47
CA ASP A 110 9.91 -8.05 -14.49
C ASP A 110 9.41 -7.85 -15.94
N LYS A 111 8.10 -7.61 -16.12
CA LYS A 111 7.46 -7.41 -17.44
C LYS A 111 7.22 -5.94 -17.77
N LEU A 112 7.68 -5.00 -16.95
CA LEU A 112 7.56 -3.58 -17.22
C LEU A 112 8.54 -3.15 -18.32
N SER A 113 8.07 -2.37 -19.28
CA SER A 113 8.94 -1.70 -20.24
C SER A 113 9.70 -0.57 -19.57
N ALA A 114 10.78 -0.12 -20.19
CA ALA A 114 11.46 1.10 -19.78
C ALA A 114 10.47 2.28 -19.71
N PRO A 115 10.59 3.17 -18.71
CA PRO A 115 9.77 4.37 -18.65
C PRO A 115 9.89 5.24 -19.91
N PRO A 116 8.85 5.99 -20.30
CA PRO A 116 8.91 6.88 -21.45
C PRO A 116 10.07 7.89 -21.36
N PRO A 117 10.75 8.21 -22.48
CA PRO A 117 11.81 9.22 -22.48
C PRO A 117 11.32 10.55 -21.92
N GLY A 118 12.02 11.09 -20.92
CA GLY A 118 11.66 12.34 -20.24
C GLY A 118 10.95 12.17 -18.89
N LEU A 119 10.55 10.96 -18.51
CA LEU A 119 10.15 10.67 -17.13
C LEU A 119 11.40 10.71 -16.25
N LYS A 120 11.61 11.85 -15.57
CA LYS A 120 12.69 12.00 -14.58
C LYS A 120 12.27 11.28 -13.31
N SER A 121 12.90 10.15 -13.02
CA SER A 121 12.74 9.51 -11.72
C SER A 121 13.47 10.33 -10.67
N CYS A 122 12.74 10.59 -9.60
CA CYS A 122 13.17 11.35 -8.46
C CYS A 122 14.35 10.72 -7.71
N THR A 123 14.22 9.41 -7.56
CA THR A 123 15.22 8.46 -7.13
C THR A 123 15.46 7.60 -8.36
N MET A 124 16.71 7.38 -8.76
CA MET A 124 16.98 6.18 -9.56
C MET A 124 16.37 5.02 -8.76
N THR A 125 15.50 4.20 -9.35
CA THR A 125 14.97 3.02 -8.66
C THR A 125 16.10 2.01 -8.54
N THR A 126 16.99 2.24 -7.59
CA THR A 126 18.05 1.33 -7.19
C THR A 126 17.66 0.78 -5.83
N VAL A 127 18.05 -0.47 -5.55
CA VAL A 127 18.02 -1.04 -4.21
C VAL A 127 19.30 -0.68 -3.43
N ASP A 128 20.14 0.17 -4.01
CA ASP A 128 21.44 0.58 -3.49
C ASP A 128 21.32 1.97 -2.84
N PRO A 129 21.52 2.08 -1.51
CA PRO A 129 21.33 3.33 -0.78
C PRO A 129 22.28 4.47 -1.21
N ASP A 130 23.41 4.18 -1.85
CA ASP A 130 24.36 5.21 -2.30
C ASP A 130 23.93 5.89 -3.63
N ASP A 131 22.98 5.27 -4.36
CA ASP A 131 22.46 5.75 -5.64
C ASP A 131 21.11 6.51 -5.52
N ALA A 132 20.62 6.70 -4.29
CA ALA A 132 19.39 7.43 -4.01
C ALA A 132 19.58 8.95 -4.25
N GLN A 133 19.44 9.39 -5.50
CA GLN A 133 19.35 10.81 -5.82
C GLN A 133 18.00 11.40 -5.35
N VAL A 134 18.00 12.67 -4.94
CA VAL A 134 16.79 13.44 -4.57
C VAL A 134 16.38 14.29 -5.79
N CYS A 135 15.11 14.28 -6.20
CA CYS A 135 14.65 14.93 -7.45
C CYS A 135 14.69 16.45 -7.46
N MET A 136 14.79 17.08 -6.30
CA MET A 136 14.66 18.52 -6.22
C MET A 136 16.04 19.13 -6.30
N SER A 137 16.22 20.09 -7.20
CA SER A 137 17.39 20.94 -7.14
C SER A 137 17.38 21.68 -5.79
N GLU A 138 18.55 21.93 -5.20
CA GLU A 138 18.67 22.69 -3.95
C GLU A 138 18.00 24.07 -4.06
N THR A 139 17.99 24.64 -5.27
CA THR A 139 17.27 25.88 -5.61
C THR A 139 15.75 25.72 -5.52
N GLU A 140 15.19 24.63 -6.04
CA GLU A 140 13.74 24.34 -5.99
C GLU A 140 13.28 24.03 -4.56
N TYR A 141 14.10 23.32 -3.78
CA TYR A 141 13.87 23.12 -2.35
C TYR A 141 13.87 24.45 -1.59
N ASN A 142 14.84 25.32 -1.85
CA ASN A 142 14.93 26.62 -1.21
C ASN A 142 13.82 27.59 -1.65
N GLU A 143 13.32 27.50 -2.89
CA GLU A 143 12.15 28.27 -3.34
C GLU A 143 10.84 27.80 -2.68
N ILE A 144 10.65 26.50 -2.49
CA ILE A 144 9.47 25.97 -1.80
C ILE A 144 9.56 26.24 -0.30
N SER A 145 10.75 26.10 0.30
CA SER A 145 11.01 26.41 1.71
C SER A 145 10.91 27.91 2.02
N SER A 146 11.19 28.79 1.05
CA SER A 146 11.07 30.25 1.20
C SER A 146 9.66 30.78 0.90
N ARG A 147 8.81 29.99 0.23
CA ARG A 147 7.39 30.28 -0.01
C ARG A 147 6.49 30.02 1.21
N GLY A 148 7.08 29.77 2.37
CA GLY A 148 6.39 29.38 3.60
C GLY A 148 5.03 30.03 3.80
N ASP A 149 3.98 29.21 3.70
CA ASP A 149 2.90 29.36 4.67
C ASP A 149 3.53 28.98 6.02
N LYS A 150 3.65 29.96 6.91
CA LYS A 150 4.38 29.85 8.19
C LYS A 150 3.55 29.08 9.23
N SER A 151 2.90 28.00 8.83
CA SER A 151 2.04 27.19 9.70
C SER A 151 2.69 25.87 10.11
N ASP A 152 3.66 25.35 9.34
CA ASP A 152 4.28 24.03 9.58
C ASP A 152 5.80 24.10 9.88
N THR A 153 6.26 25.10 10.63
CA THR A 153 7.63 25.07 11.16
C THR A 153 7.72 24.04 12.29
N ILE A 154 8.25 22.86 11.99
CA ILE A 154 8.92 22.02 12.99
C ILE A 154 10.18 22.76 13.39
N ASP A 155 10.22 23.17 14.66
CA ASP A 155 11.35 23.81 15.32
C ASP A 155 12.64 23.03 15.06
N SER A 156 13.62 23.68 14.44
CA SER A 156 14.96 23.16 14.16
C SER A 156 15.80 23.13 15.44
N GLY A 157 15.34 22.36 16.43
CA GLY A 157 15.90 22.28 17.77
C GLY A 157 16.70 21.01 18.07
N ASP A 158 16.62 19.94 17.27
CA ASP A 158 17.22 18.66 17.64
C ASP A 158 18.29 18.16 16.66
N THR A 159 19.54 18.36 17.11
CA THR A 159 20.78 17.60 16.86
C THR A 159 20.89 16.79 15.55
N VAL A 160 21.76 17.27 14.66
CA VAL A 160 22.40 16.49 13.59
C VAL A 160 23.11 15.27 14.20
N ALA A 161 22.54 14.08 14.03
CA ALA A 161 23.25 12.82 14.28
C ALA A 161 24.22 12.56 13.13
N LYS A 162 25.53 12.74 13.39
CA LYS A 162 26.59 12.21 12.53
C LYS A 162 26.71 10.72 12.81
N GLU A 163 26.36 9.88 11.84
CA GLU A 163 26.57 8.45 11.96
C GLU A 163 28.00 8.08 11.56
N LYS A 164 28.66 7.35 12.45
CA LYS A 164 30.05 6.91 12.39
C LYS A 164 30.07 5.49 11.80
N THR A 165 30.82 5.29 10.73
CA THR A 165 31.03 4.01 10.06
C THR A 165 31.88 3.07 10.92
N SER A 166 31.34 1.89 11.27
CA SER A 166 32.10 0.65 11.48
C SER A 166 31.18 -0.51 11.89
N GLU A 167 30.87 -1.44 10.96
CA GLU A 167 30.78 -2.89 11.19
C GLU A 167 30.56 -3.63 9.85
N PRO A 168 30.95 -4.93 9.72
CA PRO A 168 31.29 -5.55 8.44
C PRO A 168 30.07 -5.99 7.61
N PRO A 169 30.23 -6.21 6.28
CA PRO A 169 29.11 -6.44 5.38
C PRO A 169 28.52 -7.84 5.57
N ILE A 170 27.22 -7.90 5.83
CA ILE A 170 26.45 -9.14 5.81
C ILE A 170 26.15 -9.48 4.33
N SER A 171 26.49 -10.70 3.90
CA SER A 171 26.43 -11.13 2.50
C SER A 171 25.01 -11.18 1.91
N PRO A 172 24.83 -11.16 0.56
CA PRO A 172 23.55 -10.93 -0.13
C PRO A 172 22.54 -12.09 -0.10
N ALA A 173 22.76 -13.15 0.68
CA ALA A 173 22.06 -14.42 0.50
C ALA A 173 20.85 -14.68 1.42
N SER A 174 20.35 -13.70 2.20
CA SER A 174 19.30 -13.96 3.20
C SER A 174 17.89 -13.41 2.92
N CYS A 175 17.63 -12.75 1.79
CA CYS A 175 16.26 -12.30 1.47
C CYS A 175 15.41 -13.39 0.77
N CYS A 176 15.71 -14.67 1.00
CA CYS A 176 14.92 -15.77 0.47
C CYS A 176 13.85 -16.21 1.50
N ALA A 177 12.61 -16.19 1.04
CA ALA A 177 11.50 -17.01 1.52
C ALA A 177 11.07 -16.81 2.98
N MET A 178 10.09 -15.91 3.19
CA MET A 178 9.06 -16.24 4.17
C MET A 178 8.06 -17.17 3.48
N SER A 179 8.23 -18.46 3.78
CA SER A 179 7.28 -19.54 3.53
C SER A 179 5.84 -19.08 3.74
N LEU A 180 5.03 -19.20 2.68
CA LEU A 180 3.59 -18.93 2.68
C LEU A 180 2.86 -19.92 3.60
N GLY A 181 2.57 -19.48 4.82
CA GLY A 181 1.57 -20.09 5.68
C GLY A 181 0.20 -19.49 5.37
N THR A 182 -0.79 -20.34 5.13
CA THR A 182 -2.19 -19.97 4.94
C THR A 182 -2.71 -19.21 6.16
N ASN A 183 -3.33 -18.04 5.95
CA ASN A 183 -3.87 -17.10 6.95
C ASN A 183 -2.87 -16.11 7.56
N LEU A 184 -2.38 -15.17 6.75
CA LEU A 184 -1.65 -14.00 7.23
C LEU A 184 -2.58 -12.78 7.32
N ALA A 185 -2.90 -12.37 8.54
CA ALA A 185 -3.53 -11.09 8.83
C ALA A 185 -2.44 -10.05 9.15
N MET A 186 -2.29 -9.02 8.31
CA MET A 186 -1.39 -7.90 8.61
C MET A 186 -2.17 -6.74 9.23
N MET A 187 -1.67 -6.23 10.35
CA MET A 187 -2.35 -5.24 11.19
C MET A 187 -1.78 -3.85 10.93
N PHE A 188 -2.57 -2.95 10.36
CA PHE A 188 -2.21 -1.52 10.20
C PHE A 188 -3.44 -0.67 10.44
N ALA A 189 -3.31 0.39 11.25
CA ALA A 189 -4.31 1.44 11.50
C ALA A 189 -5.79 1.00 11.25
N ALA A 190 -6.45 0.52 12.31
CA ALA A 190 -7.87 0.14 12.30
C ALA A 190 -8.29 -0.95 11.28
N PHE A 191 -7.37 -1.66 10.63
CA PHE A 191 -7.74 -2.52 9.51
C PHE A 191 -6.83 -3.75 9.33
N PHE A 192 -7.41 -4.85 8.83
CA PHE A 192 -6.69 -6.07 8.47
C PHE A 192 -7.01 -6.51 7.03
N ILE A 193 -5.99 -6.96 6.32
CA ILE A 193 -6.11 -7.62 5.02
C ILE A 193 -5.95 -9.11 5.22
N ILE A 194 -6.89 -9.89 4.71
CA ILE A 194 -6.84 -11.35 4.71
C ILE A 194 -6.85 -11.83 3.26
N PHE A 195 -5.83 -12.61 2.89
CA PHE A 195 -5.79 -13.34 1.62
C PHE A 195 -6.51 -14.68 1.81
N VAL A 196 -7.42 -14.99 0.90
CA VAL A 196 -8.38 -16.09 1.03
C VAL A 196 -8.38 -17.05 -0.15
#